data_AF-A0AA96J509-F1
#
_entry.id   AF-A0AA96J509-F1
#
_cell.length_a   1.000
_cell.length_b   1.000
_cell.length_c   1.000
_cell.angle_alpha   90.00
_cell.angle_beta   90.00
_cell.angle_gamma   90.00
#
_symmetry.space_group_name_H-M   'P 1'
#
loop_
_entity.id
_entity.type
_entity.pdbx_description
1 polymer ?
#
loop_
_entity_poly.entity_id
_entity_poly.type
_entity_poly.pdbx_seq_one_letter_code
_entity_poly.pdbx_strand_id
1 'polypeptide(L)'
;MNFNNIYVFDFQIKSFLFSLLISVITILTPIKAFLIICSLFVGADTVFGIYTTIKLNGLKSFRSNLLFNVVVKTFFYMGAIVLAYLIDKHIFEGSIMGVNLLITKAITLLWCYIELKSLNQTSMKLGNKSLWVLVKDMFNKGKEFKKDLGDIINNNDNQEIEE
;
A
#
# COMPACT_ATOMS: atom_id res chain seq x y z
N MET A 1 21.29 24.62 38.71
CA MET A 1 21.53 23.92 37.43
C MET A 1 21.14 24.89 36.32
N ASN A 2 22.05 25.20 35.39
CA ASN A 2 21.88 26.31 34.44
C ASN A 2 20.79 25.96 33.40
N PHE A 3 19.72 26.75 33.30
CA PHE A 3 18.58 26.48 32.40
C PHE A 3 19.03 26.29 30.94
N ASN A 4 20.01 27.07 30.47
CA ASN A 4 20.60 26.94 29.13
C ASN A 4 21.22 25.56 28.86
N ASN A 5 21.76 24.90 29.89
CA ASN A 5 22.39 23.58 29.74
C ASN A 5 21.35 22.48 29.53
N ILE A 6 20.14 22.65 30.08
CA ILE A 6 19.02 21.72 29.92
C ILE A 6 18.45 21.81 28.49
N TYR A 7 18.29 23.01 27.94
CA TYR A 7 17.81 23.20 26.57
C TYR A 7 18.81 22.70 25.52
N VAL A 8 20.11 22.90 25.73
CA VAL A 8 21.15 22.37 24.83
C VAL A 8 21.17 20.83 24.87
N PHE A 9 21.00 20.22 26.05
CA PHE A 9 20.94 18.77 26.19
C PHE A 9 19.69 18.16 25.52
N ASP A 10 18.51 18.75 25.70
CA ASP A 10 17.28 18.32 25.02
C ASP A 10 17.41 18.42 23.48
N PHE A 11 18.00 19.51 22.99
CA PHE A 11 18.29 19.68 21.56
C PHE A 11 19.23 18.60 21.02
N GLN A 12 20.33 18.29 21.74
CA GLN A 12 21.26 17.23 21.34
C GLN A 12 20.61 15.84 21.32
N ILE A 13 19.78 15.50 22.31
CA ILE A 13 19.05 14.22 22.32
C ILE A 13 18.12 14.12 21.12
N LYS A 14 17.36 15.18 20.81
CA LYS A 14 16.47 15.22 19.66
C LYS A 14 17.22 15.03 18.35
N SER A 15 18.33 15.75 18.16
CA SER A 15 19.19 15.60 16.98
C SER A 15 19.75 14.18 16.86
N PHE A 16 20.23 13.60 17.96
CA PHE A 16 20.74 12.23 17.99
C PHE A 16 19.67 11.20 17.61
N LEU A 17 18.48 11.28 18.21
CA LEU A 17 17.36 10.40 17.90
C LEU A 17 16.93 10.52 16.43
N PHE A 18 16.90 11.75 15.91
CA PHE A 18 16.58 12.01 14.51
C PHE A 18 17.61 11.41 13.55
N SER A 19 18.91 11.59 13.85
CA SER A 19 20.00 10.98 13.07
C SER A 19 19.92 9.45 13.09
N LEU A 20 19.65 8.84 14.25
CA LEU A 20 19.49 7.40 14.38
C LEU A 20 18.33 6.89 13.51
N LEU A 21 17.18 7.57 13.55
CA LEU A 21 16.01 7.21 12.73
C LEU A 21 16.33 7.26 11.23
N ILE A 22 17.00 8.34 10.78
CA ILE A 22 17.41 8.49 9.40
C ILE A 22 18.37 7.38 8.98
N SER A 23 19.36 7.04 9.81
CA SER A 23 20.29 5.95 9.48
C SER A 23 19.56 4.63 9.25
N VAL A 24 18.56 4.30 10.07
CA VAL A 24 17.73 3.10 9.88
C VAL A 24 16.97 3.16 8.55
N ILE A 25 16.32 4.29 8.26
CA ILE A 25 15.57 4.48 7.00
C ILE A 25 16.50 4.39 5.78
N THR A 26 17.72 4.93 5.87
CA THR A 26 18.73 4.86 4.80
C THR A 26 19.12 3.42 4.50
N ILE A 27 19.32 2.58 5.52
CA ILE A 27 19.64 1.15 5.33
C ILE A 27 18.50 0.43 4.58
N LEU A 28 17.25 0.80 4.83
CA LEU A 28 16.07 0.22 4.19
C LEU A 28 15.75 0.84 2.81
N THR A 29 16.47 1.88 2.38
CA THR A 29 16.23 2.56 1.08
C THR A 29 16.22 1.61 -0.13
N PRO A 30 17.08 0.57 -0.23
CA PRO A 30 17.06 -0.37 -1.35
C PRO A 30 15.75 -1.15 -1.51
N ILE A 31 14.96 -1.26 -0.43
CA ILE A 31 13.70 -2.01 -0.41
C ILE A 31 12.46 -1.12 -0.25
N LYS A 32 12.61 0.20 -0.33
CA LYS A 32 11.50 1.15 -0.17
C LYS A 32 10.30 0.83 -1.06
N ALA A 33 10.55 0.44 -2.31
CA ALA A 33 9.51 0.14 -3.28
C ALA A 33 8.68 -1.09 -2.86
N PHE A 34 9.32 -2.11 -2.29
CA PHE A 34 8.68 -3.33 -1.81
C PHE A 34 7.81 -3.06 -0.57
N LEU A 35 8.29 -2.22 0.34
CA LEU A 35 7.51 -1.81 1.52
C LEU A 35 6.29 -0.97 1.13
N ILE A 36 6.45 -0.02 0.20
CA ILE A 36 5.36 0.82 -0.30
C ILE A 36 4.30 -0.02 -1.01
N ILE A 37 4.68 -0.89 -1.94
CA ILE A 37 3.70 -1.70 -2.68
C ILE A 37 2.91 -2.63 -1.74
N CYS A 38 3.59 -3.28 -0.79
CA CYS A 38 2.93 -4.13 0.18
C CYS A 38 1.98 -3.31 1.09
N SER A 39 2.39 -2.10 1.48
CA SER A 39 1.55 -1.19 2.28
C SER A 39 0.30 -0.76 1.52
N LEU A 40 0.42 -0.51 0.21
CA LEU A 40 -0.72 -0.18 -0.64
C LEU A 40 -1.70 -1.34 -0.76
N PHE A 41 -1.22 -2.58 -0.88
CA PHE A 41 -2.08 -3.76 -0.91
C PHE A 41 -2.84 -3.98 0.40
N VAL A 42 -2.14 -3.92 1.54
CA VAL A 42 -2.76 -4.06 2.86
C VAL A 42 -3.73 -2.89 3.15
N GLY A 43 -3.35 -1.68 2.75
CA GLY A 43 -4.21 -0.49 2.86
C GLY A 43 -5.48 -0.63 2.03
N ALA A 44 -5.36 -1.08 0.78
CA ALA A 44 -6.51 -1.35 -0.08
C ALA A 44 -7.42 -2.45 0.51
N ASP A 45 -6.87 -3.57 0.99
CA ASP A 45 -7.61 -4.64 1.69
C ASP A 45 -8.38 -4.09 2.89
N THR A 46 -7.73 -3.24 3.69
CA THR A 46 -8.34 -2.62 4.86
C THR A 46 -9.48 -1.67 4.50
N VAL A 47 -9.27 -0.77 3.54
CA VAL A 47 -10.32 0.16 3.08
C VAL A 47 -11.51 -0.61 2.53
N PHE A 48 -11.27 -1.66 1.73
CA PHE A 48 -12.33 -2.48 1.16
C PHE A 48 -13.06 -3.30 2.23
N GLY A 49 -12.33 -3.83 3.22
CA GLY A 49 -12.89 -4.53 4.37
C GLY A 49 -13.79 -3.63 5.21
N ILE A 50 -13.33 -2.41 5.53
CA ILE A 50 -14.12 -1.41 6.27
C ILE A 50 -15.37 -1.03 5.48
N TYR A 51 -15.23 -0.71 4.19
CA TYR A 51 -16.36 -0.40 3.31
C TYR A 51 -17.40 -1.53 3.31
N THR A 52 -16.94 -2.77 3.20
CA THR A 52 -17.80 -3.96 3.24
C THR A 52 -18.57 -4.08 4.55
N THR A 53 -17.88 -3.93 5.68
CA THR A 53 -18.50 -4.01 7.01
C THR A 53 -19.56 -2.93 7.21
N ILE A 54 -19.26 -1.69 6.82
CA ILE A 54 -20.21 -0.59 6.92
C ILE A 54 -21.44 -0.83 6.03
N LYS A 55 -21.23 -1.32 4.81
CA LYS A 55 -22.31 -1.57 3.85
C LYS A 55 -23.23 -2.73 4.28
N LEU A 56 -22.69 -3.78 4.88
CA LEU A 56 -23.49 -4.96 5.27
C LEU A 56 -24.12 -4.82 6.66
N ASN A 57 -23.40 -4.27 7.63
CA ASN A 57 -23.78 -4.31 9.05
C ASN A 57 -24.00 -2.92 9.67
N GLY A 58 -23.84 -1.85 8.88
CA GLY A 58 -23.96 -0.47 9.34
C GLY A 58 -22.76 0.01 10.17
N LEU A 59 -22.77 1.32 10.48
CA LEU A 59 -21.66 2.01 11.15
C LEU A 59 -21.38 1.51 12.58
N LYS A 60 -22.40 0.98 13.28
CA LYS A 60 -22.26 0.44 14.64
C LYS A 60 -21.48 -0.89 14.71
N SER A 61 -21.25 -1.54 13.56
CA SER A 61 -20.49 -2.79 13.47
C SER A 61 -18.97 -2.57 13.48
N PHE A 62 -18.53 -1.32 13.29
CA PHE A 62 -17.11 -0.96 13.31
C PHE A 62 -16.54 -1.10 14.73
N ARG A 63 -15.54 -1.97 14.90
CA ARG A 63 -14.89 -2.24 16.19
C ARG A 63 -13.37 -2.17 16.06
N SER A 64 -12.71 -1.58 17.06
CA SER A 64 -11.24 -1.43 17.10
C SER A 64 -10.49 -2.77 16.98
N ASN A 65 -11.04 -3.86 17.51
CA ASN A 65 -10.42 -5.18 17.43
C ASN A 65 -10.29 -5.70 15.99
N LEU A 66 -11.17 -5.27 15.07
CA LEU A 66 -11.06 -5.63 13.65
C LEU A 66 -9.88 -4.93 12.97
N LEU A 67 -9.61 -3.68 13.35
CA LEU A 67 -8.46 -2.91 12.87
C LEU A 67 -7.13 -3.38 13.47
N PHE A 68 -7.14 -3.91 14.70
CA PHE A 68 -5.92 -4.42 15.31
C PHE A 68 -5.31 -5.59 14.52
N ASN A 69 -6.14 -6.42 13.90
CA ASN A 69 -5.66 -7.48 13.01
C ASN A 69 -4.89 -6.93 11.80
N VAL A 70 -5.24 -5.73 11.31
CA VAL A 70 -4.50 -5.06 10.24
C VAL A 70 -3.11 -4.66 10.73
N VAL A 71 -3.00 -4.10 11.94
CA VAL A 71 -1.70 -3.72 12.53
C VAL A 71 -0.78 -4.94 12.62
N VAL A 72 -1.30 -6.07 13.12
CA VAL A 72 -0.55 -7.32 13.21
C VAL A 72 -0.14 -7.81 11.82
N LYS A 73 -1.05 -7.81 10.85
CA LYS A 73 -0.78 -8.18 9.45
C LYS A 73 0.33 -7.31 8.86
N THR A 74 0.21 -5.98 8.94
CA THR A 74 1.21 -5.03 8.45
C THR A 74 2.57 -5.25 9.11
N PHE A 75 2.62 -5.45 10.42
CA PHE A 75 3.86 -5.71 11.15
C PHE A 75 4.59 -6.95 10.64
N PHE A 76 3.88 -8.09 10.52
CA PHE A 76 4.48 -9.32 10.01
C PHE A 76 4.92 -9.21 8.56
N TYR A 77 4.16 -8.51 7.72
CA TYR A 77 4.45 -8.41 6.28
C TYR A 77 5.68 -7.54 6.06
N MET A 78 5.72 -6.36 6.69
CA MET A 78 6.88 -5.47 6.62
C MET A 78 8.10 -6.09 7.28
N GLY A 79 7.94 -6.72 8.44
CA GLY A 79 9.01 -7.42 9.15
C GLY A 79 9.62 -8.54 8.30
N ALA A 80 8.78 -9.35 7.64
CA ALA A 80 9.24 -10.42 6.75
C ALA A 80 10.01 -9.88 5.53
N ILE A 81 9.57 -8.77 4.93
CA ILE A 81 10.29 -8.13 3.80
C ILE A 81 11.64 -7.59 4.27
N VAL A 82 11.71 -6.96 5.44
CA VAL A 82 12.98 -6.47 6.02
C VAL A 82 13.92 -7.64 6.33
N LEU A 83 13.43 -8.73 6.93
CA LEU A 83 14.23 -9.92 7.20
C LEU A 83 14.73 -10.58 5.91
N ALA A 84 13.87 -10.68 4.89
CA ALA A 84 14.25 -11.20 3.58
C ALA A 84 15.37 -10.36 2.92
N TYR A 85 15.31 -9.04 3.07
CA TYR A 85 16.37 -8.15 2.61
C TYR A 85 17.69 -8.36 3.35
N LEU A 86 17.64 -8.52 4.66
CA LEU A 86 18.85 -8.81 5.44
C LEU A 86 19.46 -10.15 5.02
N ILE A 87 18.64 -11.16 4.71
CA ILE A 87 19.09 -12.43 4.16
C ILE A 87 19.74 -12.23 2.78
N ASP A 88 19.06 -11.57 1.85
CA ASP A 88 19.60 -11.28 0.51
C ASP A 88 20.95 -10.56 0.62
N LYS A 89 21.06 -9.55 1.50
CA LYS A 89 22.25 -8.71 1.64
C LYS A 89 23.41 -9.39 2.36
N HIS A 90 23.16 -10.07 3.47
CA HIS A 90 24.21 -10.58 4.35
C HIS A 90 24.55 -12.05 4.10
N ILE A 91 23.63 -12.83 3.52
CA ILE A 91 23.85 -14.26 3.25
C ILE A 91 24.17 -14.48 1.77
N PHE A 92 23.47 -13.78 0.88
CA PHE A 92 23.60 -13.96 -0.58
C PHE A 92 24.33 -12.81 -1.28
N GLU A 93 25.00 -11.94 -0.52
CA GLU A 93 25.79 -10.80 -1.05
C GLU A 93 25.01 -9.88 -2.01
N GLY A 94 23.68 -9.89 -1.93
CA GLY A 94 22.76 -9.06 -2.69
C GLY A 94 22.21 -9.67 -3.98
N SER A 95 22.74 -10.80 -4.47
CA SER A 95 22.31 -11.41 -5.74
C SER A 95 22.31 -12.94 -5.70
N ILE A 96 21.20 -13.52 -6.13
CA ILE A 96 21.05 -14.98 -6.26
C ILE A 96 20.82 -15.27 -7.75
N MET A 97 21.69 -16.11 -8.34
CA MET A 97 21.59 -16.51 -9.75
C MET A 97 21.54 -15.32 -10.73
N GLY A 98 22.22 -14.22 -10.41
CA GLY A 98 22.23 -12.98 -11.23
C GLY A 98 21.02 -12.08 -11.03
N VAL A 99 20.09 -12.43 -10.13
CA VAL A 99 18.93 -11.62 -9.80
C VAL A 99 19.12 -10.96 -8.43
N ASN A 100 19.17 -9.63 -8.45
CA ASN A 100 19.26 -8.84 -7.22
C ASN A 100 17.98 -8.94 -6.39
N LEU A 101 18.14 -9.11 -5.07
CA LEU A 101 17.05 -9.13 -4.08
C LEU A 101 15.94 -10.14 -4.41
N LEU A 102 16.32 -11.36 -4.83
CA LEU A 102 15.37 -12.37 -5.29
C LEU A 102 14.42 -12.80 -4.16
N ILE A 103 14.93 -13.04 -2.94
CA ILE A 103 14.10 -13.50 -1.82
C ILE A 103 13.14 -12.38 -1.40
N THR A 104 13.64 -11.15 -1.29
CA THR A 104 12.83 -9.97 -0.99
C THR A 104 11.67 -9.82 -1.97
N LYS A 105 11.94 -9.97 -3.29
CA LYS A 105 10.90 -9.94 -4.33
C LYS A 105 9.88 -11.07 -4.17
N ALA A 106 10.34 -12.29 -3.94
CA ALA A 106 9.48 -13.46 -3.78
C ALA A 106 8.55 -13.32 -2.58
N ILE A 107 9.09 -12.91 -1.42
CA ILE A 107 8.31 -12.68 -0.19
C ILE A 107 7.32 -11.52 -0.38
N THR A 108 7.74 -10.42 -1.02
CA THR A 108 6.83 -9.30 -1.31
C THR A 108 5.67 -9.75 -2.20
N LEU A 109 5.95 -10.51 -3.26
CA LEU A 109 4.94 -11.02 -4.18
C LEU A 109 3.97 -11.98 -3.48
N LEU A 110 4.47 -12.85 -2.60
CA LEU A 110 3.67 -13.75 -1.79
C LEU A 110 2.66 -12.97 -0.92
N TRP A 111 3.11 -11.92 -0.23
CA TRP A 111 2.22 -11.08 0.58
C TRP A 111 1.18 -10.35 -0.27
N CYS A 112 1.58 -9.74 -1.39
CA CYS A 112 0.64 -9.10 -2.31
C CYS A 112 -0.39 -10.10 -2.86
N TYR A 113 0.01 -11.34 -3.14
CA TYR A 113 -0.90 -12.40 -3.58
C TYR A 113 -1.92 -12.79 -2.50
N ILE A 114 -1.48 -12.89 -1.24
CA ILE A 114 -2.38 -13.16 -0.11
C ILE A 114 -3.43 -12.04 0.03
N GLU A 115 -3.02 -10.77 -0.09
CA GLU A 115 -3.94 -9.64 -0.03
C GLU A 115 -4.91 -9.58 -1.22
N LEU A 116 -4.44 -9.88 -2.44
CA LEU A 116 -5.32 -10.02 -3.60
C LEU A 116 -6.40 -11.10 -3.37
N LYS A 117 -6.01 -12.24 -2.79
CA LYS A 117 -6.94 -13.32 -2.47
C LYS A 117 -7.93 -12.92 -1.37
N SER A 118 -7.47 -12.20 -0.34
CA SER A 118 -8.30 -11.62 0.72
C SER A 118 -9.36 -10.65 0.16
N LEU A 119 -8.93 -9.71 -0.68
CA LEU A 119 -9.81 -8.79 -1.37
C LEU A 119 -10.84 -9.54 -2.23
N ASN A 120 -10.44 -10.62 -2.90
CA ASN A 120 -11.36 -11.38 -3.77
C ASN A 120 -12.47 -12.05 -2.96
N GLN A 121 -12.13 -12.61 -1.81
CA GLN A 121 -13.11 -13.16 -0.88
C GLN A 121 -14.06 -12.08 -0.36
N THR A 122 -13.55 -10.90 -0.03
CA THR A 122 -14.35 -9.75 0.43
C THR A 122 -15.31 -9.26 -0.66
N SER A 123 -14.83 -9.15 -1.90
CA SER A 123 -15.64 -8.80 -3.08
C SER A 123 -16.79 -9.78 -3.33
N MET A 124 -16.50 -11.09 -3.27
CA MET A 124 -17.51 -12.12 -3.47
C MET A 124 -18.61 -12.07 -2.41
N LYS A 125 -18.26 -11.77 -1.14
CA LYS A 125 -19.25 -11.59 -0.06
C LYS A 125 -20.18 -10.40 -0.29
N LEU A 126 -19.67 -9.33 -0.91
CA LEU A 126 -20.42 -8.09 -1.14
C LEU A 126 -21.38 -8.15 -2.32
N GLY A 127 -20.90 -8.67 -3.45
CA GLY A 127 -21.59 -8.51 -4.73
C GLY A 127 -21.69 -9.80 -5.54
N ASN A 128 -21.27 -10.93 -4.98
CA ASN A 128 -21.20 -12.23 -5.66
C ASN A 128 -20.45 -12.19 -7.00
N LYS A 129 -19.52 -11.23 -7.14
CA LYS A 129 -18.68 -11.04 -8.32
C LYS A 129 -17.21 -11.14 -7.90
N SER A 130 -16.40 -11.76 -8.75
CA SER A 130 -14.96 -11.78 -8.56
C SER A 130 -14.37 -10.38 -8.79
N LEU A 131 -13.25 -10.08 -8.13
CA LEU A 131 -12.54 -8.81 -8.33
C LEU A 131 -12.17 -8.58 -9.79
N TRP A 132 -11.81 -9.65 -10.51
CA TRP A 132 -11.44 -9.53 -11.92
C TRP A 132 -12.58 -8.98 -12.76
N VAL A 133 -13.82 -9.41 -12.49
CA VAL A 133 -15.01 -8.88 -13.17
C VAL A 133 -15.24 -7.42 -12.77
N LEU A 134 -15.11 -7.07 -11.49
CA LEU A 134 -15.24 -5.67 -11.05
C LEU A 134 -14.20 -4.75 -11.70
N VAL A 135 -12.94 -5.17 -11.75
CA VAL A 135 -11.86 -4.41 -12.39
C VAL A 135 -12.12 -4.27 -13.90
N LYS A 136 -12.59 -5.34 -14.56
CA LYS A 136 -12.95 -5.30 -15.98
C LYS A 136 -14.13 -4.36 -16.24
N ASP A 137 -15.17 -4.42 -15.40
CA ASP A 137 -16.33 -3.54 -15.48
C ASP A 137 -15.92 -2.07 -15.26
N MET A 138 -15.02 -1.80 -14.32
CA MET A 138 -14.46 -0.45 -14.11
C MET A 138 -13.65 0.03 -15.31
N PHE A 139 -12.83 -0.82 -15.91
CA PHE A 139 -12.01 -0.47 -17.07
C PHE A 139 -12.88 -0.20 -18.31
N ASN A 140 -13.95 -0.97 -18.49
CA ASN A 140 -14.92 -0.75 -19.57
C ASN A 140 -15.67 0.57 -19.39
N LYS A 141 -16.19 0.84 -18.17
CA LYS A 141 -16.84 2.12 -17.87
C LYS A 141 -15.90 3.31 -18.09
N GLY A 142 -14.64 3.20 -17.69
CA GLY A 142 -13.64 4.26 -17.93
C GLY A 142 -13.40 4.54 -19.42
N LYS A 143 -13.45 3.51 -20.27
CA LYS A 143 -13.38 3.68 -21.74
C LYS A 143 -14.62 4.35 -22.30
N GLU A 144 -15.81 3.97 -21.82
CA GLU A 144 -17.07 4.61 -22.19
C GLU A 144 -17.05 6.10 -21.82
N PHE A 145 -16.68 6.45 -20.58
CA PHE A 145 -16.52 7.85 -20.18
C PHE A 145 -15.56 8.64 -21.07
N LYS A 146 -14.40 8.06 -21.43
CA LYS A 146 -13.46 8.72 -22.35
C LYS A 146 -14.07 8.96 -23.73
N LYS A 147 -14.88 8.01 -24.22
CA LYS A 147 -15.58 8.15 -25.50
C LYS A 147 -16.64 9.24 -25.41
N ASP A 148 -17.48 9.21 -24.37
CA ASP A 148 -18.53 10.20 -24.15
C ASP A 148 -17.95 11.61 -24.02
N LEU A 149 -16.82 11.79 -23.32
CA LEU A 149 -16.09 13.07 -23.27
C LEU A 149 -15.59 13.51 -24.65
N GLY A 150 -15.06 12.59 -25.46
CA GLY A 150 -14.60 12.89 -26.82
C GLY A 150 -15.75 13.30 -27.74
N ASP A 151 -16.89 12.64 -27.64
CA ASP A 151 -18.09 12.95 -28.42
C ASP A 151 -18.70 14.31 -28.01
N ILE A 152 -18.61 14.69 -26.73
CA ILE A 152 -19.03 16.03 -26.26
C ILE A 152 -18.10 17.12 -26.80
N ILE A 153 -16.78 16.93 -26.72
CA ILE A 153 -15.81 17.92 -27.21
C ILE A 153 -15.96 18.13 -28.72
N ASN A 154 -16.03 17.05 -29.50
CA ASN A 154 -16.18 17.15 -30.96
C ASN A 154 -17.52 17.78 -31.41
N ASN A 155 -18.61 17.60 -30.64
CA ASN A 155 -19.88 18.25 -30.96
C ASN A 155 -19.90 19.74 -30.63
N ASN A 156 -19.16 20.18 -29.60
CA ASN A 156 -19.02 21.60 -29.27
C ASN A 156 -18.17 22.34 -30.32
N ASP A 157 -17.08 21.72 -30.81
CA ASP A 157 -16.24 22.31 -31.86
C ASP A 157 -17.01 22.53 -33.19
N ASN A 158 -18.02 21.70 -33.48
CA ASN A 158 -18.84 21.87 -34.68
C ASN A 158 -19.91 22.97 -34.56
N GLN A 159 -20.27 23.39 -33.34
CA GLN A 159 -21.24 24.48 -33.12
C GLN A 159 -20.60 25.87 -33.24
N GLU A 160 -19.30 26.02 -32.94
CA GLU A 160 -18.58 27.30 -33.10
C GLU A 160 -18.20 27.61 -34.56
N ILE A 161 -18.32 26.66 -35.49
CA ILE A 161 -17.99 26.84 -36.92
C ILE A 161 -19.23 27.28 -37.74
N GLU A 162 -20.45 27.14 -37.18
CA GLU A 162 -21.71 27.52 -37.83
C GLU A 162 -22.29 28.89 -37.40
N GLU A 163 -21.66 29.60 -36.46
CA GLU A 163 -21.96 31.02 -36.10
C GLU A 163 -21.04 32.02 -36.80
#